data_AF-A0A3D1ATC5-F1
#
_entry.id   AF-A0A3D1ATC5-F1
#
_cell.length_a   1.000
_cell.length_b   1.000
_cell.length_c   1.000
_cell.angle_alpha   90.00
_cell.angle_beta   90.00
_cell.angle_gamma   90.00
#
_symmetry.space_group_name_H-M   'P 1'
#
loop_
_entity.id
_entity.type
_entity.pdbx_description
1 polymer ?
#
loop_
_entity_poly.entity_id
_entity_poly.type
_entity_poly.pdbx_seq_one_letter_code
_entity_poly.pdbx_strand_id
1 'polypeptide(L)'
;MSAAGQLVISERDRFLSSLPLWNGESSFRPASYVYRTSDPNSFVISYPANLEQKGRESDLIVDRFRLQNENDPSVYSNISAGNSQAFVYTYTVQNGVGAREAIWAWSLIHPGEDNSLSIQSAGWNCYQVTGMPAGEHQVIPGMELGLPISCNNVKKPIGPGERHVGFQIKSESLPGLTTAFFISGHAISVTEELPLAVSNQLAPFFRREITNQPRLTIAPRFPPSTSRPQWAAGFARDLRAALTVSPDLNRSQFVPQLLAFLDICAKGECPQPPKARGTVVLPLEEELADLAILMSRR
;
A
#
# COMPACT_ATOMS: atom_id res chain seq x y z
N MET A 1 1.19 18.42 -29.37
CA MET A 1 0.07 18.64 -28.42
C MET A 1 0.21 17.59 -27.34
N SER A 2 0.68 17.99 -26.15
CA SER A 2 0.84 17.10 -25.00
C SER A 2 -0.53 16.87 -24.38
N ALA A 3 -1.00 15.62 -24.35
CA ALA A 3 -2.16 15.25 -23.56
C ALA A 3 -1.78 15.45 -22.09
N ALA A 4 -2.31 16.50 -21.47
CA ALA A 4 -2.22 16.69 -20.04
C ALA A 4 -2.83 15.45 -19.39
N GLY A 5 -1.98 14.63 -18.76
CA GLY A 5 -2.42 13.45 -18.03
C GLY A 5 -3.46 13.88 -17.01
N GLN A 6 -4.69 13.40 -17.17
CA GLN A 6 -5.72 13.50 -16.14
C GLN A 6 -5.10 12.99 -14.84
N LEU A 7 -4.92 13.88 -13.86
CA LEU A 7 -4.58 13.49 -12.50
C LEU A 7 -5.66 12.49 -12.09
N VAL A 8 -5.27 11.22 -11.92
CA VAL A 8 -6.15 10.19 -11.39
C VAL A 8 -6.47 10.64 -9.96
N ILE A 9 -7.62 11.29 -9.79
CA ILE A 9 -8.11 11.69 -8.46
C ILE A 9 -8.24 10.39 -7.68
N SER A 10 -7.49 10.29 -6.58
CA SER A 10 -7.50 9.08 -5.76
C SER A 10 -8.93 8.79 -5.31
N GLU A 11 -9.28 7.51 -5.14
CA GLU A 11 -10.60 7.13 -4.62
C GLU A 11 -10.91 7.84 -3.30
N ARG A 12 -9.88 8.00 -2.46
CA ARG A 12 -9.92 8.83 -1.26
C ARG A 12 -10.38 10.25 -1.54
N ASP A 13 -9.72 10.96 -2.45
CA ASP A 13 -10.06 12.38 -2.68
C ASP A 13 -11.47 12.51 -3.28
N ARG A 14 -11.88 11.56 -4.13
CA ARG A 14 -13.29 11.48 -4.62
C ARG A 14 -14.25 11.27 -3.46
N PHE A 15 -14.00 10.29 -2.60
CA PHE A 15 -14.82 10.01 -1.43
C PHE A 15 -14.91 11.22 -0.50
N LEU A 16 -13.78 11.80 -0.09
CA LEU A 16 -13.74 12.95 0.79
C LEU A 16 -14.45 14.16 0.18
N SER A 17 -14.28 14.42 -1.13
CA SER A 17 -14.96 15.53 -1.81
C SER A 17 -16.48 15.40 -1.87
N SER A 18 -17.00 14.18 -1.78
CA SER A 18 -18.45 13.91 -1.76
C SER A 18 -19.10 14.27 -0.42
N LEU A 19 -18.32 14.42 0.64
CA LEU A 19 -18.81 14.74 1.97
C LEU A 19 -19.14 16.24 2.11
N PRO A 20 -20.16 16.59 2.91
CA PRO A 20 -20.45 17.98 3.24
C PRO A 20 -19.27 18.61 4.00
N LEU A 21 -19.02 19.89 3.76
CA LEU A 21 -17.98 20.66 4.44
C LEU A 21 -18.46 21.11 5.83
N TRP A 22 -17.68 20.84 6.86
CA TRP A 22 -17.89 21.35 8.22
C TRP A 22 -17.26 22.74 8.39
N ASN A 23 -18.11 23.76 8.62
CA ASN A 23 -17.69 25.13 8.95
C ASN A 23 -18.20 25.58 10.33
N GLY A 24 -18.56 24.63 11.21
CA GLY A 24 -19.17 24.87 12.52
C GLY A 24 -20.59 24.32 12.62
N GLU A 25 -21.22 24.43 13.79
CA GLU A 25 -22.52 23.84 14.12
C GLU A 25 -23.65 24.23 13.14
N SER A 26 -23.61 25.45 12.60
CA SER A 26 -24.56 25.90 11.58
C SER A 26 -24.50 25.12 10.26
N SER A 27 -23.44 24.31 10.07
CA SER A 27 -23.27 23.45 8.90
C SER A 27 -23.96 22.09 9.07
N PHE A 28 -24.41 21.77 10.28
CA PHE A 28 -25.08 20.51 10.58
C PHE A 28 -26.35 20.35 9.73
N ARG A 29 -26.54 19.14 9.19
CA ARG A 29 -27.71 18.76 8.40
C ARG A 29 -28.30 17.46 8.93
N PRO A 30 -29.64 17.36 9.03
CA PRO A 30 -30.28 16.09 9.34
C PRO A 30 -29.82 14.98 8.39
N ALA A 31 -29.57 13.79 8.94
CA ALA A 31 -29.08 12.61 8.22
C ALA A 31 -27.67 12.73 7.59
N SER A 32 -26.91 13.79 7.86
CA SER A 32 -25.48 13.88 7.55
C SER A 32 -24.71 13.96 8.86
N TYR A 33 -23.91 12.95 9.16
CA TYR A 33 -23.18 12.86 10.42
C TYR A 33 -21.68 12.89 10.25
N VAL A 34 -21.17 12.73 9.02
CA VAL A 34 -19.74 12.79 8.73
C VAL A 34 -19.46 13.89 7.71
N TYR A 35 -18.47 14.73 8.03
CA TYR A 35 -18.16 15.94 7.29
C TYR A 35 -16.67 16.00 7.00
N ARG A 36 -16.31 16.45 5.79
CA ARG A 36 -14.92 16.85 5.50
C ARG A 36 -14.64 18.20 6.15
N THR A 37 -13.38 18.51 6.40
CA THR A 37 -12.98 19.83 6.89
C THR A 37 -12.22 20.60 5.81
N SER A 38 -11.77 21.82 6.12
CA SER A 38 -10.86 22.58 5.25
C SER A 38 -9.46 21.96 5.20
N ASP A 39 -9.07 21.21 6.22
CA ASP A 39 -7.88 20.38 6.20
C ASP A 39 -8.22 19.04 5.53
N PRO A 40 -7.59 18.71 4.39
CA PRO A 40 -7.91 17.49 3.63
C PRO A 40 -7.61 16.19 4.38
N ASN A 41 -6.84 16.27 5.48
CA ASN A 41 -6.47 15.12 6.28
C ASN A 41 -7.29 14.98 7.57
N SER A 42 -8.36 15.76 7.72
CA SER A 42 -9.26 15.61 8.87
C SER A 42 -10.73 15.64 8.47
N PHE A 43 -11.52 14.94 9.27
CA PHE A 43 -12.97 14.87 9.17
C PHE A 43 -13.59 15.10 10.55
N VAL A 44 -14.88 15.45 10.55
CA VAL A 44 -15.66 15.66 11.77
C VAL A 44 -16.85 14.73 11.72
N ILE A 45 -17.16 14.09 12.85
CA ILE A 45 -18.49 13.55 13.07
C ILE A 45 -19.29 14.56 13.89
N SER A 46 -20.55 14.78 13.52
CA SER A 46 -21.45 15.63 14.30
C SER A 46 -22.85 15.05 14.28
N TYR A 47 -23.45 14.90 15.47
CA TYR A 47 -24.79 14.35 15.64
C TYR A 47 -25.44 14.84 16.95
N PRO A 48 -26.77 14.91 17.04
CA PRO A 48 -27.46 15.24 18.29
C PRO A 48 -27.20 14.17 19.35
N ALA A 49 -26.92 14.56 20.59
CA ALA A 49 -26.66 13.62 21.69
C ALA A 49 -27.83 12.65 21.93
N ASN A 50 -29.04 13.03 21.52
CA ASN A 50 -30.24 12.22 21.64
C ASN A 50 -30.72 11.62 20.30
N LEU A 51 -29.83 11.38 19.33
CA LEU A 51 -30.19 10.96 17.96
C LEU A 51 -31.20 9.79 17.90
N GLU A 52 -31.17 8.89 18.88
CA GLU A 52 -32.08 7.74 18.97
C GLU A 52 -33.39 8.02 19.74
N GLN A 53 -33.45 9.13 20.49
CA GLN A 53 -34.62 9.57 21.27
C GLN A 53 -35.31 10.76 20.60
N LYS A 54 -36.29 10.46 19.73
CA LYS A 54 -37.06 11.48 19.00
C LYS A 54 -37.80 12.46 19.95
N GLY A 55 -37.80 13.74 19.60
CA GLY A 55 -38.66 14.76 20.23
C GLY A 55 -38.07 15.47 21.45
N ARG A 56 -36.79 15.28 21.76
CA ARG A 56 -36.07 16.07 22.77
C ARG A 56 -35.13 17.05 22.07
N GLU A 57 -34.94 18.23 22.64
CA GLU A 57 -33.81 19.07 22.28
C GLU A 57 -32.53 18.43 22.85
N SER A 58 -31.43 18.46 22.11
CA SER A 58 -30.13 18.06 22.62
C SER A 58 -29.01 18.86 21.98
N ASP A 59 -27.91 18.93 22.72
CA ASP A 59 -26.66 19.48 22.22
C ASP A 59 -26.09 18.59 21.10
N LEU A 60 -25.34 19.22 20.20
CA LEU A 60 -24.58 18.50 19.18
C LEU A 60 -23.31 17.93 19.82
N ILE A 61 -23.09 16.64 19.64
CA ILE A 61 -21.79 16.00 19.82
C ILE A 61 -20.98 16.29 18.57
N VAL A 62 -19.72 16.72 18.76
CA VAL A 62 -18.80 17.05 17.66
C VAL A 62 -17.43 16.48 17.99
N ASP A 63 -17.04 15.42 17.28
CA ASP A 63 -15.69 14.85 17.39
C ASP A 63 -14.91 15.05 16.09
N ARG A 64 -13.62 15.35 16.23
CA ARG A 64 -12.72 15.59 15.11
C ARG A 64 -11.66 14.50 15.05
N PHE A 65 -11.47 13.96 13.86
CA PHE A 65 -10.52 12.89 13.60
C PHE A 65 -9.55 13.29 12.50
N ARG A 66 -8.35 12.73 12.56
CA ARG A 66 -7.36 12.78 11.48
C ARG A 66 -7.33 11.47 10.72
N LEU A 67 -7.04 11.55 9.43
CA LEU A 67 -6.82 10.37 8.60
C LEU A 67 -5.45 9.75 8.91
N GLN A 68 -5.37 8.43 8.78
CA GLN A 68 -4.18 7.64 9.11
C GLN A 68 -3.18 7.51 7.95
N ASN A 69 -3.16 8.49 7.05
CA ASN A 69 -2.42 8.45 5.80
C ASN A 69 -1.51 9.67 5.62
N GLU A 70 -1.11 10.31 6.73
CA GLU A 70 -0.24 11.48 6.77
C GLU A 70 1.26 11.11 6.91
N ASN A 71 1.61 9.89 6.53
CA ASN A 71 2.98 9.45 6.30
C ASN A 71 3.39 9.66 4.83
N ASP A 72 4.69 9.63 4.56
CA ASP A 72 5.26 9.64 3.20
C ASP A 72 6.18 8.43 3.03
N PRO A 73 5.62 7.23 2.90
CA PRO A 73 6.38 6.00 2.99
C PRO A 73 7.18 5.75 1.71
N SER A 74 8.37 5.17 1.88
CA SER A 74 9.14 4.50 0.84
C SER A 74 9.57 3.14 1.36
N VAL A 75 9.54 2.14 0.50
CA VAL A 75 10.01 0.79 0.81
C VAL A 75 10.97 0.34 -0.26
N TYR A 76 12.09 -0.22 0.19
CA TYR A 76 13.16 -0.71 -0.64
C TYR A 76 13.34 -2.19 -0.34
N SER A 77 13.40 -3.03 -1.36
CA SER A 77 13.69 -4.45 -1.21
C SER A 77 15.05 -4.81 -1.80
N ASN A 78 15.76 -5.72 -1.15
CA ASN A 78 16.93 -6.39 -1.70
C ASN A 78 16.69 -7.90 -1.66
N ILE A 79 17.01 -8.58 -2.75
CA ILE A 79 16.70 -9.99 -2.93
C ILE A 79 18.00 -10.74 -3.13
N SER A 80 18.23 -11.73 -2.28
CA SER A 80 19.36 -12.64 -2.42
C SER A 80 18.88 -14.08 -2.55
N ALA A 81 19.57 -14.86 -3.40
CA ALA A 81 19.36 -16.30 -3.47
C ALA A 81 20.02 -16.94 -2.25
N GLY A 82 19.23 -17.66 -1.45
CA GLY A 82 19.72 -18.47 -0.33
C GLY A 82 20.24 -19.83 -0.78
N ASN A 83 20.88 -20.55 0.14
CA ASN A 83 21.52 -21.85 -0.11
C ASN A 83 20.55 -23.02 -0.42
N SER A 84 19.22 -22.80 -0.31
CA SER A 84 18.21 -23.86 -0.29
C SER A 84 17.02 -23.57 -1.21
N GLN A 85 17.26 -23.02 -2.41
CA GLN A 85 16.22 -22.55 -3.37
C GLN A 85 15.30 -21.42 -2.88
N ALA A 86 15.32 -21.10 -1.58
CA ALA A 86 14.65 -19.97 -0.98
C ALA A 86 15.33 -18.64 -1.30
N PHE A 87 14.53 -17.60 -1.45
CA PHE A 87 14.96 -16.22 -1.55
C PHE A 87 14.88 -15.56 -0.18
N VAL A 88 15.82 -14.66 0.10
CA VAL A 88 15.79 -13.78 1.25
C VAL A 88 15.53 -12.37 0.75
N TYR A 89 14.36 -11.84 1.12
CA TYR A 89 13.91 -10.50 0.84
C TYR A 89 14.19 -9.63 2.05
N THR A 90 15.09 -8.67 1.92
CA THR A 90 15.40 -7.70 2.98
C THR A 90 14.78 -6.37 2.65
N TYR A 91 14.01 -5.80 3.57
CA TYR A 91 13.33 -4.52 3.37
C TYR A 91 13.93 -3.41 4.23
N THR A 92 14.04 -2.24 3.61
CA THR A 92 14.22 -0.96 4.29
C THR A 92 12.94 -0.17 4.13
N VAL A 93 12.35 0.27 5.25
CA VAL A 93 11.18 1.14 5.25
C VAL A 93 11.61 2.53 5.71
N GLN A 94 11.21 3.55 4.98
CA GLN A 94 11.54 4.94 5.26
C GLN A 94 10.27 5.79 5.28
N ASN A 95 10.27 6.82 6.11
CA ASN A 95 9.26 7.86 6.09
C ASN A 95 9.90 9.17 5.60
N GLY A 96 9.24 9.87 4.69
CA GLY A 96 9.74 11.10 4.10
C GLY A 96 9.95 12.20 5.13
N VAL A 97 10.88 13.11 4.86
CA VAL A 97 11.13 14.28 5.73
C VAL A 97 9.93 15.23 5.81
N GLY A 98 9.06 15.20 4.79
CA GLY A 98 7.83 15.99 4.74
C GLY A 98 6.61 15.30 5.37
N ALA A 99 6.75 14.07 5.88
CA ALA A 99 5.67 13.39 6.57
C ALA A 99 5.26 14.15 7.83
N ARG A 100 3.96 14.15 8.14
CA ARG A 100 3.44 14.79 9.36
C ARG A 100 3.34 13.79 10.51
N GLU A 101 3.14 12.52 10.20
CA GLU A 101 2.95 11.45 11.16
C GLU A 101 3.95 10.31 10.93
N ALA A 102 4.24 9.57 11.99
CA ALA A 102 5.09 8.38 11.93
C ALA A 102 4.38 7.20 11.26
N ILE A 103 5.14 6.24 10.72
CA ILE A 103 4.62 4.95 10.28
C ILE A 103 4.49 4.04 11.52
N TRP A 104 3.27 3.63 11.84
CA TRP A 104 2.95 2.79 13.00
C TRP A 104 2.69 1.33 12.65
N ALA A 105 2.19 1.10 11.43
CA ALA A 105 1.99 -0.22 10.88
C ALA A 105 2.32 -0.20 9.40
N TRP A 106 2.81 -1.32 8.90
CA TRP A 106 2.89 -1.57 7.47
C TRP A 106 2.55 -3.02 7.17
N SER A 107 2.13 -3.27 5.94
CA SER A 107 1.86 -4.64 5.48
C SER A 107 2.31 -4.83 4.05
N LEU A 108 2.57 -6.07 3.68
CA LEU A 108 3.01 -6.48 2.36
C LEU A 108 2.11 -7.61 1.86
N ILE A 109 1.69 -7.56 0.60
CA ILE A 109 0.91 -8.66 0.02
C ILE A 109 1.86 -9.70 -0.56
N HIS A 110 1.66 -10.96 -0.19
CA HIS A 110 2.42 -12.11 -0.69
C HIS A 110 1.44 -13.21 -1.18
N PRO A 111 1.89 -14.18 -2.00
CA PRO A 111 1.06 -15.27 -2.47
C PRO A 111 0.67 -16.13 -1.26
N GLY A 112 -0.60 -16.54 -1.19
CA GLY A 112 -1.17 -17.15 0.00
C GLY A 112 -0.38 -18.35 0.53
N GLU A 113 -0.48 -19.50 -0.14
CA GLU A 113 0.14 -20.75 0.31
C GLU A 113 1.66 -20.72 0.12
N ASP A 114 2.38 -20.36 1.17
CA ASP A 114 3.84 -20.51 1.25
C ASP A 114 4.22 -21.07 2.62
N ASN A 115 4.30 -22.40 2.71
CA ASN A 115 4.69 -23.10 3.94
C ASN A 115 6.16 -22.87 4.33
N SER A 116 6.97 -22.33 3.42
CA SER A 116 8.38 -22.00 3.67
C SER A 116 8.58 -20.58 4.21
N LEU A 117 7.50 -19.79 4.30
CA LEU A 117 7.54 -18.39 4.69
C LEU A 117 8.06 -18.25 6.12
N SER A 118 9.14 -17.50 6.30
CA SER A 118 9.58 -17.04 7.61
C SER A 118 9.80 -15.54 7.62
N ILE A 119 9.48 -14.90 8.76
CA ILE A 119 9.47 -13.44 8.90
C ILE A 119 10.38 -13.05 10.06
N GLN A 120 11.32 -12.15 9.79
CA GLN A 120 12.14 -11.47 10.80
C GLN A 120 11.71 -10.01 10.88
N SER A 121 11.30 -9.59 12.08
CA SER A 121 10.51 -8.37 12.25
C SER A 121 11.30 -7.12 12.66
N ALA A 122 12.63 -7.18 12.78
CA ALA A 122 13.47 -6.05 13.15
C ALA A 122 12.97 -5.26 14.41
N GLY A 123 12.39 -5.95 15.39
CA GLY A 123 11.83 -5.35 16.60
C GLY A 123 10.34 -4.94 16.52
N TRP A 124 9.69 -5.15 15.37
CA TRP A 124 8.24 -5.02 15.19
C TRP A 124 7.55 -6.35 15.52
N ASN A 125 6.22 -6.34 15.65
CA ASN A 125 5.44 -7.58 15.63
C ASN A 125 4.97 -7.84 14.20
N CYS A 126 5.56 -8.83 13.52
CA CYS A 126 5.18 -9.18 12.16
C CYS A 126 4.59 -10.59 12.10
N TYR A 127 3.46 -10.74 11.40
CA TYR A 127 2.77 -12.02 11.25
C TYR A 127 1.99 -12.06 9.93
N GLN A 128 1.79 -13.27 9.41
CA GLN A 128 0.90 -13.51 8.29
C GLN A 128 -0.55 -13.47 8.79
N VAL A 129 -1.41 -12.72 8.10
CA VAL A 129 -2.84 -12.70 8.37
C VAL A 129 -3.50 -13.84 7.60
N THR A 130 -4.13 -14.77 8.32
CA THR A 130 -4.86 -15.90 7.73
C THR A 130 -6.36 -15.60 7.66
N GLY A 131 -7.07 -16.23 6.72
CA GLY A 131 -8.54 -16.15 6.62
C GLY A 131 -9.11 -14.83 6.08
N MET A 132 -8.27 -13.83 5.80
CA MET A 132 -8.66 -12.58 5.14
C MET A 132 -7.81 -12.37 3.90
N PRO A 133 -8.25 -12.81 2.71
CA PRO A 133 -7.57 -12.44 1.48
C PRO A 133 -7.52 -10.92 1.37
N ALA A 134 -6.47 -10.40 0.73
CA ALA A 134 -6.30 -8.97 0.49
C ALA A 134 -7.28 -8.41 -0.57
N GLY A 135 -8.48 -9.01 -0.68
CA GLY A 135 -9.57 -8.70 -1.61
C GLY A 135 -9.60 -7.23 -1.98
N GLU A 136 -9.44 -6.91 -3.26
CA GLU A 136 -9.54 -5.55 -3.85
C GLU A 136 -8.49 -4.51 -3.43
N HIS A 137 -7.65 -4.79 -2.44
CA HIS A 137 -6.77 -3.77 -1.88
C HIS A 137 -5.51 -3.50 -2.70
N GLN A 138 -5.26 -4.25 -3.77
CA GLN A 138 -4.00 -4.19 -4.52
C GLN A 138 -3.97 -2.99 -5.47
N VAL A 139 -2.86 -2.25 -5.49
CA VAL A 139 -2.70 -1.13 -6.44
C VAL A 139 -2.57 -1.62 -7.88
N ILE A 140 -2.07 -2.84 -8.10
CA ILE A 140 -1.88 -3.43 -9.42
C ILE A 140 -3.22 -4.05 -9.88
N PRO A 141 -3.87 -3.51 -10.94
CA PRO A 141 -5.18 -4.02 -11.37
C PRO A 141 -5.09 -5.46 -11.88
N GLY A 142 -6.07 -6.29 -11.48
CA GLY A 142 -6.19 -7.68 -11.96
C GLY A 142 -5.17 -8.66 -11.39
N MET A 143 -4.38 -8.25 -10.40
CA MET A 143 -3.47 -9.15 -9.70
C MET A 143 -4.26 -10.11 -8.78
N GLU A 144 -3.76 -11.34 -8.64
CA GLU A 144 -4.40 -12.39 -7.84
C GLU A 144 -4.42 -12.00 -6.36
N LEU A 145 -5.48 -12.40 -5.66
CA LEU A 145 -5.59 -12.14 -4.23
C LEU A 145 -4.45 -12.84 -3.48
N GLY A 146 -3.71 -12.06 -2.70
CA GLY A 146 -2.68 -12.54 -1.79
C GLY A 146 -3.13 -12.48 -0.34
N LEU A 147 -2.27 -12.93 0.56
CA LEU A 147 -2.42 -12.74 1.99
C LEU A 147 -1.53 -11.57 2.44
N PRO A 148 -1.94 -10.75 3.42
CA PRO A 148 -1.08 -9.73 3.98
C PRO A 148 -0.13 -10.31 5.04
N ILE A 149 1.14 -9.94 4.96
CA ILE A 149 2.07 -9.94 6.09
C ILE A 149 1.93 -8.59 6.76
N SER A 150 1.50 -8.56 8.01
CA SER A 150 1.28 -7.33 8.79
C SER A 150 2.37 -7.15 9.82
N CYS A 151 2.99 -5.98 9.85
CA CYS A 151 3.97 -5.54 10.85
C CYS A 151 3.40 -4.35 11.63
N ASN A 152 3.15 -4.52 12.93
CA ASN A 152 2.52 -3.51 13.80
C ASN A 152 3.02 -3.62 15.26
N ASN A 153 2.31 -2.99 16.20
CA ASN A 153 2.56 -3.02 17.65
C ASN A 153 4.01 -2.70 18.02
N VAL A 154 4.58 -1.71 17.34
CA VAL A 154 5.97 -1.30 17.52
C VAL A 154 6.11 -0.36 18.72
N LYS A 155 7.21 -0.48 19.47
CA LYS A 155 7.58 0.47 20.53
C LYS A 155 8.11 1.80 19.98
N LYS A 156 8.83 1.74 18.86
CA LYS A 156 9.40 2.89 18.16
C LYS A 156 8.89 2.93 16.70
N PRO A 157 7.87 3.74 16.38
CA PRO A 157 7.42 3.91 15.00
C PRO A 157 8.48 4.62 14.15
N ILE A 158 8.34 4.59 12.82
CA ILE A 158 9.28 5.26 11.90
C ILE A 158 8.85 6.72 11.74
N GLY A 159 9.50 7.63 12.45
CA GLY A 159 9.20 9.07 12.42
C GLY A 159 9.54 9.73 11.08
N PRO A 160 9.05 10.95 10.82
CA PRO A 160 9.41 11.72 9.62
C PRO A 160 10.93 11.84 9.43
N GLY A 161 11.41 11.53 8.22
CA GLY A 161 12.84 11.52 7.89
C GLY A 161 13.62 10.32 8.43
N GLU A 162 13.02 9.45 9.25
CA GLU A 162 13.66 8.24 9.73
C GLU A 162 13.54 7.07 8.73
N ARG A 163 14.44 6.11 8.86
CA ARG A 163 14.40 4.82 8.17
C ARG A 163 14.65 3.68 9.14
N HIS A 164 14.08 2.53 8.84
CA HIS A 164 14.24 1.29 9.58
C HIS A 164 14.65 0.16 8.64
N VAL A 165 15.67 -0.60 9.02
CA VAL A 165 16.27 -1.67 8.21
C VAL A 165 16.11 -3.01 8.91
N GLY A 166 16.22 -4.09 8.15
CA GLY A 166 16.36 -5.45 8.69
C GLY A 166 15.05 -6.23 8.80
N PHE A 167 13.95 -5.74 8.26
CA PHE A 167 12.79 -6.59 7.99
C PHE A 167 13.21 -7.64 6.98
N GLN A 168 12.98 -8.92 7.26
CA GLN A 168 13.30 -9.98 6.31
C GLN A 168 12.13 -10.93 6.13
N ILE A 169 11.93 -11.35 4.90
CA ILE A 169 11.06 -12.46 4.54
C ILE A 169 11.95 -13.50 3.87
N LYS A 170 11.87 -14.75 4.31
CA LYS A 170 12.42 -15.90 3.60
C LYS A 170 11.28 -16.68 2.97
N SER A 171 11.41 -17.04 1.71
CA SER A 171 10.34 -17.70 0.95
C SER A 171 10.91 -18.41 -0.27
N GLU A 172 10.36 -19.57 -0.62
CA GLU A 172 10.66 -20.28 -1.88
C GLU A 172 9.94 -19.67 -3.08
N SER A 173 8.89 -18.88 -2.84
CA SER A 173 8.17 -18.18 -3.89
C SER A 173 9.09 -17.21 -4.64
N LEU A 174 8.97 -17.20 -5.96
CA LEU A 174 9.76 -16.35 -6.84
C LEU A 174 9.34 -14.88 -6.68
N PRO A 175 10.31 -13.97 -6.81
CA PRO A 175 10.07 -12.54 -6.64
C PRO A 175 9.20 -11.95 -7.75
N GLY A 176 8.39 -10.95 -7.40
CA GLY A 176 7.57 -10.18 -8.34
C GLY A 176 7.03 -8.90 -7.73
N LEU A 177 6.40 -8.08 -8.57
CA LEU A 177 5.76 -6.85 -8.12
C LEU A 177 4.57 -7.15 -7.20
N THR A 178 4.46 -6.35 -6.15
CA THR A 178 3.33 -6.38 -5.21
C THR A 178 3.03 -4.97 -4.68
N THR A 179 2.08 -4.89 -3.74
CA THR A 179 1.75 -3.68 -3.00
C THR A 179 2.12 -3.82 -1.52
N ALA A 180 2.77 -2.80 -0.98
CA ALA A 180 2.90 -2.56 0.46
C ALA A 180 1.94 -1.44 0.89
N PHE A 181 1.40 -1.51 2.10
CA PHE A 181 0.53 -0.50 2.69
C PHE A 181 1.12 0.04 3.98
N PHE A 182 1.01 1.34 4.19
CA PHE A 182 1.55 2.01 5.38
C PHE A 182 0.44 2.80 6.07
N ILE A 183 0.43 2.74 7.40
CA ILE A 183 -0.56 3.38 8.27
C ILE A 183 0.17 4.35 9.19
N SER A 184 -0.35 5.56 9.31
CA SER A 184 0.13 6.60 10.21
C SER A 184 -0.82 6.84 11.37
N GLY A 185 -0.30 7.45 12.43
CA GLY A 185 -1.08 7.81 13.62
C GLY A 185 -1.74 6.62 14.33
N HIS A 186 -2.69 6.95 15.20
CA HIS A 186 -3.47 5.99 15.96
C HIS A 186 -4.76 5.60 15.24
N ALA A 187 -5.28 4.40 15.58
CA ALA A 187 -6.61 3.95 15.20
C ALA A 187 -7.66 5.08 15.42
N ILE A 188 -8.60 5.28 14.48
CA ILE A 188 -9.77 6.12 14.72
C ILE A 188 -10.52 5.45 15.88
N SER A 189 -10.41 6.06 17.06
CA SER A 189 -10.99 5.55 18.30
C SER A 189 -12.11 6.47 18.70
N VAL A 190 -13.32 5.92 18.71
CA VAL A 190 -14.51 6.57 19.24
C VAL A 190 -14.65 6.12 20.68
N THR A 191 -14.78 7.06 21.61
CA THR A 191 -14.78 6.77 23.06
C THR A 191 -16.11 6.18 23.54
N GLU A 192 -17.18 6.38 22.77
CA GLU A 192 -18.53 5.96 23.09
C GLU A 192 -19.11 5.07 21.97
N GLU A 193 -20.13 4.29 22.32
CA GLU A 193 -20.91 3.54 21.33
C GLU A 193 -21.64 4.53 20.41
N LEU A 194 -21.18 4.62 19.16
CA LEU A 194 -21.78 5.51 18.19
C LEU A 194 -23.17 5.02 17.81
N PRO A 195 -24.16 5.94 17.67
CA PRO A 195 -25.44 5.57 17.09
C PRO A 195 -25.26 4.91 15.72
N LEU A 196 -26.09 3.92 15.40
CA LEU A 196 -25.93 3.09 14.19
C LEU A 196 -25.85 3.93 12.91
N ALA A 197 -26.63 5.01 12.82
CA ALA A 197 -26.63 5.89 11.66
C ALA A 197 -25.29 6.64 11.47
N VAL A 198 -24.61 6.98 12.56
CA VAL A 198 -23.28 7.60 12.54
C VAL A 198 -22.23 6.55 12.17
N SER A 199 -22.28 5.38 12.82
CA SER A 199 -21.37 4.25 12.53
C SER A 199 -21.39 3.83 11.07
N ASN A 200 -22.59 3.73 10.46
CA ASN A 200 -22.74 3.40 9.05
C ASN A 200 -22.10 4.44 8.10
N GLN A 201 -22.16 5.73 8.44
CA GLN A 201 -21.51 6.78 7.65
C GLN A 201 -20.00 6.84 7.88
N LEU A 202 -19.53 6.41 9.06
CA LEU A 202 -18.11 6.33 9.39
C LEU A 202 -17.45 5.09 8.78
N ALA A 203 -18.19 4.01 8.54
CA ALA A 203 -17.68 2.74 8.01
C ALA A 203 -16.70 2.87 6.82
N PRO A 204 -16.93 3.73 5.80
CA PRO A 204 -15.99 3.92 4.70
C PRO A 204 -14.62 4.46 5.12
N PHE A 205 -14.51 5.19 6.24
CA PHE A 205 -13.23 5.70 6.76
C PHE A 205 -12.35 4.62 7.38
N PHE A 206 -12.84 3.40 7.55
CA PHE A 206 -12.01 2.26 7.99
C PHE A 206 -11.49 1.43 6.82
N ARG A 207 -11.84 1.79 5.58
CA ARG A 207 -11.33 1.14 4.37
C ARG A 207 -9.88 1.54 4.13
N ARG A 208 -9.07 0.58 3.70
CA ARG A 208 -7.61 0.76 3.50
C ARG A 208 -7.30 1.79 2.41
N GLU A 209 -8.15 1.92 1.41
CA GLU A 209 -8.01 2.91 0.32
C GLU A 209 -8.08 4.34 0.86
N ILE A 210 -8.72 4.52 2.01
CA ILE A 210 -8.85 5.79 2.70
C ILE A 210 -7.73 5.97 3.73
N THR A 211 -7.45 4.94 4.53
CA THR A 211 -6.55 5.04 5.69
C THR A 211 -5.09 4.69 5.42
N ASN A 212 -4.79 3.95 4.36
CA ASN A 212 -3.44 3.48 4.08
C ASN A 212 -2.82 4.23 2.90
N GLN A 213 -1.50 4.42 2.95
CA GLN A 213 -0.70 4.82 1.79
C GLN A 213 -0.14 3.58 1.11
N PRO A 214 -0.54 3.25 -0.13
CA PRO A 214 0.04 2.12 -0.84
C PRO A 214 1.34 2.50 -1.56
N ARG A 215 2.27 1.56 -1.69
CA ARG A 215 3.50 1.66 -2.50
C ARG A 215 3.77 0.35 -3.24
N LEU A 216 4.27 0.46 -4.47
CA LEU A 216 4.77 -0.67 -5.23
C LEU A 216 6.14 -1.11 -4.68
N THR A 217 6.38 -2.41 -4.63
CA THR A 217 7.67 -3.00 -4.20
C THR A 217 7.80 -4.42 -4.75
N ILE A 218 8.97 -5.04 -4.59
CA ILE A 218 9.18 -6.46 -4.91
C ILE A 218 9.06 -7.32 -3.65
N ALA A 219 8.35 -8.44 -3.78
CA ALA A 219 8.13 -9.40 -2.71
C ALA A 219 8.00 -10.82 -3.29
N PRO A 220 7.87 -11.88 -2.46
CA PRO A 220 7.45 -13.17 -2.98
C PRO A 220 6.11 -13.02 -3.69
N ARG A 221 5.96 -13.59 -4.89
CA ARG A 221 4.79 -13.39 -5.76
C ARG A 221 4.34 -14.65 -6.49
N PHE A 222 5.27 -15.40 -7.08
CA PHE A 222 4.94 -16.57 -7.91
C PHE A 222 5.31 -17.86 -7.19
N PRO A 223 4.51 -18.94 -7.32
CA PRO A 223 4.84 -20.23 -6.73
C PRO A 223 6.25 -20.72 -7.16
N PRO A 224 6.96 -21.48 -6.30
CA PRO A 224 8.30 -21.98 -6.61
C PRO A 224 8.35 -22.89 -7.85
N SER A 225 7.23 -23.51 -8.20
CA SER A 225 7.09 -24.38 -9.38
C SER A 225 6.92 -23.62 -10.71
N THR A 226 6.78 -22.30 -10.67
CA THR A 226 6.58 -21.48 -11.87
C THR A 226 7.82 -21.55 -12.75
N SER A 227 7.67 -21.99 -14.00
CA SER A 227 8.79 -22.01 -14.94
C SER A 227 9.28 -20.60 -15.26
N ARG A 228 10.55 -20.45 -15.65
CA ARG A 228 11.12 -19.14 -16.01
C ARG A 228 10.30 -18.38 -17.08
N PRO A 229 9.83 -19.01 -18.17
CA PRO A 229 8.98 -18.30 -19.15
C PRO A 229 7.64 -17.83 -18.56
N GLN A 230 7.00 -18.65 -17.72
CA GLN A 230 5.76 -18.26 -17.03
C GLN A 230 5.99 -17.13 -16.03
N TRP A 231 7.10 -17.16 -15.30
CA TRP A 231 7.49 -16.10 -14.37
C TRP A 231 7.70 -14.78 -15.11
N ALA A 232 8.46 -14.79 -16.22
CA ALA A 232 8.67 -13.61 -17.05
C ALA A 232 7.36 -13.05 -17.62
N ALA A 233 6.47 -13.93 -18.13
CA ALA A 233 5.18 -13.52 -18.67
C ALA A 233 4.26 -12.91 -17.59
N GLY A 234 4.17 -13.55 -16.42
CA GLY A 234 3.39 -13.05 -15.29
C GLY A 234 3.89 -11.71 -14.79
N PHE A 235 5.21 -11.55 -14.68
CA PHE A 235 5.81 -10.28 -14.28
C PHE A 235 5.63 -9.18 -15.35
N ALA A 236 5.79 -9.49 -16.64
CA ALA A 236 5.51 -8.53 -17.70
C ALA A 236 4.06 -8.03 -17.67
N ARG A 237 3.10 -8.91 -17.37
CA ARG A 237 1.69 -8.54 -17.18
C ARG A 237 1.53 -7.60 -15.98
N ASP A 238 2.08 -7.97 -14.82
CA ASP A 238 1.93 -7.20 -13.58
C ASP A 238 2.61 -5.81 -13.70
N LEU A 239 3.77 -5.72 -14.38
CA LEU A 239 4.46 -4.45 -14.66
C LEU A 239 3.64 -3.56 -15.60
N ARG A 240 3.03 -4.12 -16.66
CA ARG A 240 2.12 -3.34 -17.53
C ARG A 240 0.91 -2.82 -16.77
N ALA A 241 0.32 -3.62 -15.88
CA ALA A 241 -0.78 -3.19 -15.03
C ALA A 241 -0.33 -2.07 -14.07
N ALA A 242 0.85 -2.19 -13.45
CA ALA A 242 1.42 -1.16 -12.59
C ALA A 242 1.65 0.19 -13.32
N LEU A 243 1.98 0.17 -14.62
CA LEU A 243 2.14 1.40 -15.41
C LEU A 243 0.84 2.21 -15.57
N THR A 244 -0.32 1.57 -15.42
CA THR A 244 -1.62 2.25 -15.51
C THR A 244 -1.93 3.09 -14.27
N VAL A 245 -1.26 2.81 -13.15
CA VAL A 245 -1.51 3.40 -11.82
C VAL A 245 -0.29 4.14 -11.25
N SER A 246 0.90 3.97 -11.86
CA SER A 246 2.14 4.63 -11.43
C SER A 246 2.71 5.53 -12.55
N PRO A 247 2.42 6.85 -12.50
CA PRO A 247 2.98 7.81 -13.44
C PRO A 247 4.51 7.85 -13.46
N ASP A 248 5.15 7.58 -12.32
CA ASP A 248 6.61 7.61 -12.20
C ASP A 248 7.27 6.48 -12.99
N LEU A 249 6.74 5.26 -12.91
CA LEU A 249 7.21 4.14 -13.73
C LEU A 249 7.01 4.41 -15.23
N ASN A 250 5.96 5.14 -15.60
CA ASN A 250 5.65 5.45 -17.00
C ASN A 250 6.62 6.48 -17.62
N ARG A 251 7.35 7.23 -16.78
CA ARG A 251 8.41 8.17 -17.22
C ARG A 251 9.78 7.50 -17.34
N SER A 252 9.91 6.27 -16.85
CA SER A 252 11.14 5.50 -16.90
C SER A 252 11.55 5.16 -18.33
N GLN A 253 12.82 5.40 -18.67
CA GLN A 253 13.41 4.86 -19.91
C GLN A 253 13.85 3.39 -19.77
N PHE A 254 13.97 2.90 -18.53
CA PHE A 254 14.37 1.53 -18.23
C PHE A 254 13.18 0.56 -18.38
N VAL A 255 11.99 0.95 -17.94
CA VAL A 255 10.80 0.08 -17.95
C VAL A 255 10.47 -0.50 -19.34
N PRO A 256 10.47 0.27 -20.45
CA PRO A 256 10.23 -0.32 -21.78
C PRO A 256 11.28 -1.36 -22.19
N GLN A 257 12.55 -1.16 -21.79
CA GLN A 257 13.62 -2.13 -22.05
C GLN A 257 13.42 -3.40 -21.24
N LEU A 258 13.02 -3.26 -19.97
CA LEU A 258 12.69 -4.39 -19.11
C LEU A 258 11.50 -5.18 -19.65
N LEU A 259 10.43 -4.52 -20.10
CA LEU A 259 9.29 -5.20 -20.71
C LEU A 259 9.68 -5.99 -21.96
N ALA A 260 10.51 -5.40 -22.85
CA ALA A 260 11.02 -6.11 -24.02
C ALA A 260 11.86 -7.34 -23.62
N PHE A 261 12.71 -7.22 -22.60
CA PHE A 261 13.47 -8.34 -22.05
C PHE A 261 12.54 -9.45 -21.51
N LEU A 262 11.53 -9.10 -20.71
CA LEU A 262 10.58 -10.06 -20.14
C LEU A 262 9.78 -10.77 -21.23
N ASP A 263 9.40 -10.06 -22.31
CA ASP A 263 8.68 -10.66 -23.45
C ASP A 263 9.53 -11.66 -24.23
N ILE A 264 10.85 -11.46 -24.31
CA ILE A 264 11.77 -12.44 -24.91
C ILE A 264 11.93 -13.64 -23.97
N CYS A 265 12.14 -13.40 -22.67
CA CYS A 265 12.18 -14.45 -21.63
C CYS A 265 10.92 -15.32 -21.62
N ALA A 266 9.75 -14.71 -21.80
CA ALA A 266 8.47 -15.42 -21.87
C ALA A 266 8.38 -16.40 -23.06
N LYS A 267 9.22 -16.24 -24.09
CA LYS A 267 9.31 -17.14 -25.25
C LYS A 267 10.35 -18.25 -25.07
N GLY A 268 11.04 -18.30 -23.92
CA GLY A 268 12.05 -19.30 -23.59
C GLY A 268 13.50 -18.83 -23.66
N GLU A 269 13.76 -17.73 -24.37
CA GLU A 269 15.08 -17.12 -24.52
C GLU A 269 15.28 -16.04 -23.44
N CYS A 270 16.26 -16.17 -22.55
CA CYS A 270 16.57 -15.11 -21.59
C CYS A 270 17.95 -14.50 -21.89
N PRO A 271 18.00 -13.38 -22.65
CA PRO A 271 19.25 -12.72 -22.97
C PRO A 271 19.85 -12.02 -21.74
N GLN A 272 20.91 -11.24 -21.93
CA GLN A 272 21.40 -10.36 -20.86
C GLN A 272 20.36 -9.29 -20.52
N PRO A 273 20.08 -9.04 -19.23
CA PRO A 273 19.09 -8.05 -18.82
C PRO A 273 19.57 -6.63 -19.14
N PRO A 274 18.63 -5.69 -19.37
CA PRO A 274 18.98 -4.29 -19.52
C PRO A 274 19.60 -3.76 -18.22
N LYS A 275 20.55 -2.84 -18.34
CA LYS A 275 21.13 -2.14 -17.18
C LYS A 275 20.31 -0.87 -16.94
N ALA A 276 19.91 -0.60 -15.71
CA ALA A 276 19.47 0.74 -15.34
C ALA A 276 20.63 1.71 -15.59
N ARG A 277 20.47 2.64 -16.55
CA ARG A 277 21.45 3.69 -16.86
C ARG A 277 20.77 5.04 -16.65
N GLY A 278 21.29 5.85 -15.74
CA GLY A 278 20.78 7.21 -15.49
C GLY A 278 21.36 7.82 -14.22
N THR A 279 21.36 9.16 -14.15
CA THR A 279 21.75 9.94 -12.96
C THR A 279 20.66 9.99 -11.89
N VAL A 280 19.42 9.64 -12.23
CA VAL A 280 18.29 9.53 -11.30
C VAL A 280 17.59 8.21 -11.60
N VAL A 281 17.89 7.19 -10.80
CA VAL A 281 17.23 5.88 -10.86
C VAL A 281 16.15 5.90 -9.80
N LEU A 282 14.90 5.63 -10.19
CA LEU A 282 13.84 5.44 -9.20
C LEU A 282 14.21 4.21 -8.36
N PRO A 283 14.02 4.20 -7.04
CA PRO A 283 14.36 3.06 -6.20
C PRO A 283 13.84 1.72 -6.73
N LEU A 284 12.58 1.70 -7.17
CA LEU A 284 11.96 0.51 -7.73
C LEU A 284 12.64 0.04 -9.02
N GLU A 285 13.23 0.92 -9.83
CA GLU A 285 13.98 0.51 -11.04
C GLU A 285 15.24 -0.29 -10.73
N GLU A 286 15.92 0.04 -9.63
CA GLU A 286 17.09 -0.72 -9.16
C GLU A 286 16.66 -2.13 -8.75
N GLU A 287 15.56 -2.25 -7.99
CA GLU A 287 14.99 -3.55 -7.61
C GLU A 287 14.56 -4.36 -8.84
N LEU A 288 13.93 -3.70 -9.82
CA LEU A 288 13.52 -4.31 -11.08
C LEU A 288 14.72 -4.79 -11.91
N ALA A 289 15.83 -4.05 -11.91
CA ALA A 289 17.07 -4.44 -12.59
C ALA A 289 17.74 -5.65 -11.93
N ASP A 290 17.85 -5.65 -10.60
CA ASP A 290 18.37 -6.78 -9.83
C ASP A 290 17.51 -8.04 -10.05
N LEU A 291 16.20 -7.87 -10.10
CA LEU A 291 15.26 -8.94 -10.38
C LEU A 291 15.42 -9.52 -11.80
N ALA A 292 15.66 -8.68 -12.81
CA ALA A 292 15.95 -9.14 -14.16
C ALA A 292 17.26 -9.93 -14.24
N ILE A 293 18.29 -9.52 -13.49
CA ILE A 293 19.55 -10.26 -13.34
C ILE A 293 19.29 -11.61 -12.69
N LEU A 294 18.54 -11.64 -11.60
CA LEU A 294 18.17 -12.88 -10.92
C LEU A 294 17.42 -13.84 -11.84
N MET A 295 16.47 -13.33 -12.63
CA MET A 295 15.70 -14.12 -13.59
C MET A 295 16.56 -14.72 -14.71
N SER A 296 17.55 -13.98 -15.22
CA SER A 296 18.45 -14.45 -16.30
C SER A 296 19.39 -15.59 -15.88
N ARG A 297 19.63 -15.76 -14.57
CA ARG A 297 20.59 -16.74 -14.03
C ARG A 297 19.97 -18.08 -13.66
N ARG A 298 18.64 -18.16 -13.54
CA ARG A 298 17.89 -19.42 -13.40
C ARG A 298 17.52 -19.97 -14.77
#